data_AF-A0A2W4QUH3-F1
#
_entry.id   AF-A0A2W4QUH3-F1
#
_cell.length_a   1.000
_cell.length_b   1.000
_cell.length_c   1.000
_cell.angle_alpha   90.00
_cell.angle_beta   90.00
_cell.angle_gamma   90.00
#
_symmetry.space_group_name_H-M   'P 1'
#
loop_
_entity.id
_entity.type
_entity.pdbx_description
1 polymer ?
#
loop_
_entity_poly.entity_id
_entity_poly.type
_entity_poly.pdbx_seq_one_letter_code
_entity_poly.pdbx_strand_id
1 'polypeptide(L)'
;MDNLRDGSSERESDGRGTQAREEAGHTQTEAAECILVSVRTWQDYEQGRRKMPPGLWEYYCLQTAFPNEMDKLITRWRHRA
;
A
#
# COMPACT_ATOMS: atom_id res chain seq x y z
N MET A 1 -16.75 -20.44 35.31
CA MET A 1 -15.51 -20.62 34.53
C MET A 1 -15.72 -19.86 33.23
N ASP A 2 -15.55 -18.54 33.24
CA ASP A 2 -15.66 -17.73 32.02
C ASP A 2 -14.33 -17.04 31.83
N ASN A 3 -13.42 -17.78 31.19
CA ASN A 3 -12.05 -17.35 30.95
C ASN A 3 -11.90 -17.02 29.46
N LEU A 4 -11.63 -15.73 29.21
CA LEU A 4 -10.76 -15.19 28.15
C LEU A 4 -10.97 -15.64 26.69
N ARG A 5 -11.35 -14.63 25.90
CA ARG A 5 -10.68 -14.18 24.67
C ARG A 5 -10.43 -15.22 23.57
N ASP A 6 -11.13 -15.02 22.44
CA ASP A 6 -10.42 -15.03 21.15
C ASP A 6 -11.10 -14.14 20.10
N GLY A 7 -10.76 -12.86 20.09
CA GLY A 7 -10.99 -11.96 18.95
C GLY A 7 -9.82 -11.96 17.96
N SER A 8 -9.05 -13.05 17.92
CA SER A 8 -7.77 -13.22 17.23
C SER A 8 -7.86 -14.25 16.12
N SER A 9 -9.02 -14.34 15.45
CA SER A 9 -9.04 -14.69 14.03
C SER A 9 -8.35 -13.56 13.25
N GLU A 10 -7.03 -13.57 13.40
CA GLU A 10 -6.03 -13.31 12.39
C GLU A 10 -6.32 -12.10 11.52
N ARG A 11 -5.88 -10.94 12.03
CA ARG A 11 -5.30 -9.91 11.17
C ARG A 11 -4.12 -10.55 10.44
N GLU A 12 -4.39 -11.33 9.42
CA GLU A 12 -3.38 -11.74 8.45
C GLU A 12 -2.76 -10.43 7.98
N SER A 13 -1.53 -10.18 8.43
CA SER A 13 -0.68 -9.15 7.85
C SER A 13 -0.72 -9.39 6.35
N ASP A 14 -1.25 -8.43 5.60
CA ASP A 14 -1.35 -8.52 4.16
C ASP A 14 0.07 -8.38 3.59
N GLY A 15 0.85 -9.46 3.70
CA GLY A 15 2.28 -9.52 3.43
C GLY A 15 2.63 -9.13 2.00
N ARG A 16 1.63 -9.07 1.11
CA ARG A 16 1.75 -8.55 -0.25
C ARG A 16 2.36 -7.15 -0.28
N GLY A 17 2.03 -6.28 0.70
CA GLY A 17 2.52 -4.91 0.75
C GLY A 17 4.02 -4.86 0.98
N THR A 18 4.47 -5.63 1.97
CA THR A 18 5.88 -5.78 2.33
C THR A 18 6.67 -6.38 1.16
N GLN A 19 6.18 -7.49 0.61
CA GLN A 19 6.85 -8.21 -0.47
C GLN A 19 6.99 -7.34 -1.72
N ALA A 20 5.91 -6.73 -2.21
CA ALA A 20 5.97 -5.93 -3.43
C ALA A 20 6.82 -4.66 -3.26
N ARG A 21 6.89 -4.11 -2.05
CA ARG A 21 7.79 -3.00 -1.75
C ARG A 21 9.26 -3.42 -1.82
N GLU A 22 9.59 -4.55 -1.23
CA GLU A 22 10.96 -5.09 -1.26
C GLU A 22 11.39 -5.49 -2.67
N GLU A 23 10.50 -6.11 -3.45
CA GLU A 23 10.73 -6.43 -4.86
C GLU A 23 10.95 -5.16 -5.71
N ALA A 24 10.25 -4.07 -5.39
CA ALA A 24 10.45 -2.76 -6.03
C ALA A 24 11.67 -1.99 -5.50
N GLY A 25 12.36 -2.48 -4.45
CA GLY A 25 13.49 -1.78 -3.82
C GLY A 25 13.08 -0.52 -3.05
N HIS A 26 11.80 -0.36 -2.71
CA HIS A 26 11.28 0.83 -2.03
C HIS A 26 11.43 0.74 -0.51
N THR A 27 11.63 1.89 0.12
CA THR A 27 11.42 2.10 1.56
C THR A 27 9.92 2.25 1.86
N GLN A 28 9.52 2.10 3.13
CA GLN A 28 8.12 2.31 3.54
C GLN A 28 7.64 3.74 3.22
N THR A 29 8.56 4.72 3.23
CA THR A 29 8.26 6.11 2.89
C THR A 29 7.97 6.24 1.40
N GLU A 30 8.83 5.72 0.53
CA GLU A 30 8.64 5.77 -0.93
C GLU A 30 7.35 5.06 -1.34
N ALA A 31 7.05 3.90 -0.74
CA ALA A 31 5.82 3.18 -1.04
C ALA A 31 4.56 3.96 -0.63
N ALA A 32 4.60 4.67 0.50
CA ALA A 32 3.51 5.53 0.94
C ALA A 32 3.33 6.73 -0.01
N GLU A 33 4.42 7.32 -0.48
CA GLU A 33 4.42 8.42 -1.45
C GLU A 33 3.85 7.98 -2.80
N CYS A 34 4.17 6.76 -3.27
CA CYS A 34 3.62 6.21 -4.52
C CYS A 34 2.09 6.25 -4.57
N ILE A 35 1.42 6.03 -3.45
CA ILE A 35 -0.06 6.00 -3.36
C ILE A 35 -0.65 7.18 -2.58
N LEU A 36 0.13 8.22 -2.32
CA LEU A 36 -0.30 9.47 -1.68
C LEU A 36 -0.95 9.29 -0.30
N VAL A 37 -0.39 8.39 0.52
CA VAL A 37 -0.79 8.19 1.92
C VAL A 37 0.36 8.51 2.88
N SER A 38 0.07 8.65 4.17
CA SER A 38 1.14 8.78 5.17
C SER A 38 1.89 7.46 5.37
N VAL A 39 3.18 7.53 5.72
CA VAL A 39 4.01 6.35 6.07
C VAL A 39 3.35 5.50 7.16
N ARG A 40 2.71 6.16 8.14
CA ARG A 40 1.97 5.46 9.20
C ARG A 40 0.81 4.64 8.65
N THR A 41 0.09 5.16 7.65
CA THR A 41 -1.01 4.44 6.98
C THR A 41 -0.48 3.23 6.21
N TRP A 42 0.64 3.38 5.50
CA TRP A 42 1.31 2.27 4.83
C TRP A 42 1.71 1.16 5.80
N GLN A 43 2.33 1.52 6.92
CA GLN A 43 2.69 0.59 7.99
C GLN A 43 1.48 -0.12 8.62
N ASP A 44 0.31 0.55 8.70
CA ASP A 44 -0.93 -0.11 9.12
C ASP A 44 -1.40 -1.17 8.12
N TYR A 45 -1.17 -0.96 6.82
CA TYR A 45 -1.46 -1.95 5.78
C TYR A 45 -0.54 -3.16 5.91
N GLU A 46 0.79 -2.94 5.95
CA GLU A 46 1.77 -4.04 6.08
C GLU A 46 1.54 -4.89 7.35
N GLN A 47 1.10 -4.25 8.45
CA GLN A 47 0.87 -4.91 9.73
C GLN A 47 -0.55 -5.47 9.87
N GLY A 48 -1.38 -5.42 8.83
CA GLY A 48 -2.76 -5.89 8.85
C GLY A 48 -3.68 -5.14 9.84
N ARG A 49 -3.25 -3.98 10.35
CA ARG A 49 -4.08 -3.13 11.22
C ARG A 49 -5.16 -2.39 10.45
N ARG A 50 -4.94 -2.17 9.16
CA ARG A 50 -5.91 -1.60 8.23
C ARG A 50 -5.88 -2.39 6.93
N LYS A 51 -7.05 -2.56 6.30
CA LYS A 51 -7.13 -3.14 4.95
C LYS A 51 -6.78 -2.07 3.92
N MET A 52 -5.87 -2.40 3.00
CA MET A 52 -5.57 -1.52 1.86
C MET A 52 -6.75 -1.54 0.88
N PRO A 53 -7.27 -0.37 0.46
CA PRO A 53 -8.26 -0.31 -0.61
C PRO A 53 -7.71 -0.93 -1.90
N PRO A 54 -8.48 -1.80 -2.61
CA PRO A 54 -8.00 -2.47 -3.82
C PRO A 54 -7.47 -1.51 -4.90
N GLY A 55 -8.13 -0.37 -5.13
CA GLY A 55 -7.65 0.61 -6.10
C GLY A 55 -6.32 1.29 -5.72
N LEU A 56 -6.00 1.42 -4.42
CA LEU A 56 -4.69 1.91 -3.99
C LEU A 56 -3.61 0.85 -4.22
N TRP A 57 -3.94 -0.43 -3.99
CA TRP A 57 -3.03 -1.53 -4.30
C TRP A 57 -2.74 -1.61 -5.80
N GLU A 58 -3.78 -1.59 -6.64
CA GLU A 58 -3.63 -1.62 -8.10
C GLU A 58 -2.82 -0.42 -8.59
N TYR A 59 -3.07 0.77 -8.02
CA TYR A 59 -2.29 1.97 -8.31
C TYR A 59 -0.82 1.83 -7.91
N TYR A 60 -0.52 1.23 -6.75
CA TYR A 60 0.85 0.92 -6.34
C TYR A 60 1.54 0.02 -7.38
N CYS A 61 0.91 -1.10 -7.76
CA CYS A 61 1.46 -2.02 -8.76
C CYS A 61 1.71 -1.35 -10.11
N LEU A 62 0.82 -0.47 -10.56
CA LEU A 62 0.99 0.26 -11.81
C LEU A 62 2.15 1.25 -11.73
N GLN A 63 2.28 1.99 -10.62
CA GLN A 63 3.40 2.89 -10.37
C GLN A 63 4.74 2.14 -10.35
N THR A 64 4.80 0.95 -9.75
CA THR A 64 6.04 0.16 -9.69
C THR A 64 6.39 -0.53 -11.02
N ALA A 65 5.40 -1.00 -11.77
CA ALA A 65 5.63 -1.70 -13.04
C ALA A 65 5.93 -0.73 -14.20
N PHE A 66 5.36 0.47 -14.18
CA PHE A 66 5.42 1.43 -15.28
C PHE A 66 5.66 2.88 -14.80
N PRO A 67 6.76 3.16 -14.06
CA PRO A 67 6.96 4.46 -13.42
C PRO A 67 6.98 5.63 -14.40
N ASN A 68 7.60 5.46 -15.58
CA ASN A 68 7.71 6.51 -16.59
C ASN A 68 6.36 6.79 -17.29
N GLU A 69 5.59 5.75 -17.58
CA GLU A 69 4.28 5.85 -18.22
C GLU A 69 3.27 6.48 -17.26
N MET A 70 3.29 6.06 -15.99
CA MET A 70 2.40 6.60 -14.96
C MET A 70 2.70 8.07 -14.68
N ASP A 71 3.96 8.47 -14.57
CA ASP A 71 4.34 9.88 -14.40
C ASP A 71 3.84 10.76 -15.55
N LYS A 72 4.03 10.31 -16.80
CA LYS A 72 3.51 11.01 -17.99
C LYS A 72 1.99 11.14 -17.97
N LEU A 73 1.27 10.07 -17.62
CA LEU A 73 -0.20 10.06 -17.55
C LEU A 73 -0.72 11.02 -16.48
N ILE A 74 -0.16 10.92 -15.26
CA ILE A 74 -0.55 11.75 -14.12
C ILE A 74 -0.26 13.22 -14.40
N THR A 75 0.93 13.54 -14.90
CA THR A 75 1.32 14.90 -15.30
C THR A 75 0.38 15.44 -16.36
N ARG A 76 0.12 14.67 -17.43
CA ARG A 76 -0.81 15.05 -18.49
C ARG A 76 -2.22 15.35 -17.95
N TRP A 77 -2.73 14.55 -17.01
CA TRP A 77 -4.08 14.73 -16.46
C TRP A 77 -4.15 15.92 -15.49
N ARG A 78 -3.12 16.14 -14.68
CA ARG A 78 -3.04 17.30 -13.77
C ARG A 78 -3.01 18.64 -14.50
N HIS A 79 -2.42 18.71 -15.69
CA HIS A 79 -2.33 19.95 -16.47
C HIS A 79 -3.53 20.21 -17.40
N ARG A 80 -4.53 19.30 -17.45
CA ARG A 80 -5.67 19.41 -18.36
C ARG A 80 -6.96 19.86 -17.67
N ALA A 81 -6.88 20.28 -16.42
CA ALA A 81 -7.96 20.85 -15.62
C ALA A 81 -7.89 22.38 -15.60
#